data_AF-A0A803L1R4-F1
#
_entry.id   AF-A0A803L1R4-F1
#
_cell.length_a   1.000
_cell.length_b   1.000
_cell.length_c   1.000
_cell.angle_alpha   90.00
_cell.angle_beta   90.00
_cell.angle_gamma   90.00
#
_symmetry.space_group_name_H-M   'P 1'
#
loop_
_entity.id
_entity.type
_entity.pdbx_description
1 polymer ?
#
loop_
_entity_poly.entity_id
_entity_poly.type
_entity_poly.pdbx_seq_one_letter_code
_entity_poly.pdbx_strand_id
1 'polypeptide(L)'
;MAENRSLMILKVVIMLSLSTGALGYRTGGLRAFYFVQQWLGSYCNQRGTKCCDPPTGKPKPDFTIYGLWPYYNDGSFPYNCGDDNYDVGRIKYMEKRLQESWPTFTCPQIGRKFWVHLWNKHGTCTKDILGEIDYFEGALYLKKKVNILQALAKYGIRPDNRFYPLKTIKTAIARATGFHPWIVCNTNAQGNKQIWQVTLCSDKSGKKLIQCPYLPSGRGFLEMHVVHDSGIFLFQSFNKGILPGPSVKWPAIGRVAARAGWLALPGRACVGRLPGRRLGWAHCLGEDLLRHAVA
;
A
#
# COMPACT_ATOMS: atom_id res chain seq x y z
N MET A 1 -23.48 44.68 -48.12
CA MET A 1 -23.70 44.25 -46.71
C MET A 1 -23.78 42.73 -46.50
N ALA A 2 -24.02 41.90 -47.53
CA ALA A 2 -24.10 40.45 -47.37
C ALA A 2 -22.73 39.73 -47.30
N GLU A 3 -21.71 40.25 -47.98
CA GLU A 3 -20.39 39.60 -48.12
C GLU A 3 -19.60 39.56 -46.80
N ASN A 4 -19.76 40.58 -45.96
CA ASN A 4 -19.07 40.71 -44.67
C ASN A 4 -19.69 39.82 -43.57
N ARG A 5 -20.94 39.36 -43.73
CA ARG A 5 -21.59 38.41 -42.82
C ARG A 5 -21.09 36.98 -43.03
N SER A 6 -20.82 36.59 -44.28
CA SER A 6 -20.32 35.25 -44.61
C SER A 6 -18.92 35.00 -44.04
N LEU A 7 -18.04 36.01 -44.09
CA LEU A 7 -16.68 35.92 -43.55
C LEU A 7 -16.63 35.86 -42.02
N MET A 8 -17.57 36.53 -41.34
CA MET A 8 -17.70 36.45 -39.88
C MET A 8 -18.21 35.08 -39.41
N ILE A 9 -19.18 34.49 -40.12
CA ILE A 9 -19.70 33.15 -39.80
C ILE A 9 -18.61 32.09 -40.01
N LEU A 10 -17.80 32.20 -41.07
CA LEU A 10 -16.71 31.28 -41.34
C LEU A 10 -15.62 31.32 -40.23
N LYS A 11 -15.30 32.51 -39.71
CA LYS A 11 -14.34 32.66 -38.60
C LYS A 11 -14.86 32.10 -37.28
N VAL A 12 -16.17 32.21 -37.00
CA VAL A 12 -16.79 31.64 -35.80
C VAL A 12 -16.79 30.11 -35.86
N VAL A 13 -17.02 29.49 -37.02
CA VAL A 13 -16.94 28.03 -37.20
C VAL A 13 -15.50 27.50 -37.05
N ILE A 14 -14.50 28.26 -37.50
CA ILE A 14 -13.07 27.91 -37.33
C ILE A 14 -12.64 28.07 -35.86
N MET A 15 -13.17 29.06 -35.13
CA MET A 15 -12.91 29.22 -33.69
C MET A 15 -13.64 28.19 -32.82
N LEU A 16 -14.84 27.74 -33.22
CA LEU A 16 -15.56 26.67 -32.52
C LEU A 16 -14.96 25.27 -32.77
N SER A 17 -14.21 25.06 -33.86
CA SER A 17 -13.52 23.77 -34.11
C SER A 17 -12.20 23.62 -33.33
N LEU A 18 -11.63 24.72 -32.79
CA LEU A 18 -10.42 24.69 -31.95
C LEU A 18 -10.68 24.52 -30.44
N SER A 19 -11.91 24.23 -30.03
CA SER A 19 -12.25 23.91 -28.63
C SER A 19 -12.73 22.46 -28.42
N THR A 20 -12.32 21.55 -29.32
CA THR A 20 -12.22 20.14 -28.92
C THR A 20 -11.10 20.05 -27.88
N GLY A 21 -11.50 20.20 -26.61
CA GLY A 21 -10.63 19.97 -25.48
C GLY A 21 -9.89 18.66 -25.68
N ALA A 22 -8.61 18.67 -25.33
CA ALA A 22 -7.78 17.48 -25.22
C ALA A 22 -8.35 16.55 -24.14
N LEU A 23 -9.47 15.90 -24.42
CA LEU A 23 -9.74 14.56 -23.94
C LEU A 23 -8.73 13.70 -24.70
N GLY A 24 -7.52 13.64 -24.15
CA GLY A 24 -6.59 12.57 -24.47
C GLY A 24 -7.24 11.26 -24.05
N TYR A 25 -8.13 10.75 -24.90
CA TYR A 25 -8.56 9.37 -24.86
C TYR A 25 -7.28 8.57 -25.07
N ARG A 26 -6.71 8.07 -23.97
CA ARG A 26 -5.52 7.23 -24.05
C ARG A 26 -5.88 6.02 -24.89
N THR A 27 -5.37 6.00 -26.11
CA THR A 27 -5.54 4.94 -27.10
C THR A 27 -4.71 3.74 -26.67
N GLY A 28 -5.17 3.05 -25.63
CA GLY A 28 -4.54 1.85 -25.11
C GLY A 28 -5.23 1.41 -23.84
N GLY A 29 -6.14 0.44 -23.95
CA GLY A 29 -6.72 -0.21 -22.77
C GLY A 29 -5.63 -0.78 -21.85
N LEU A 30 -5.98 -1.00 -20.58
CA LEU A 30 -5.12 -1.65 -19.58
C LEU A 30 -4.40 -2.87 -20.16
N ARG A 31 -3.08 -2.95 -19.98
CA ARG A 31 -2.23 -3.98 -20.57
C ARG A 31 -2.09 -5.22 -19.68
N ALA A 32 -1.77 -5.01 -18.42
CA ALA A 32 -1.38 -6.02 -17.44
C ALA A 32 -1.21 -5.36 -16.06
N PHE A 33 -0.64 -6.09 -15.08
CA PHE A 33 -0.40 -5.58 -13.74
C PHE A 33 1.07 -5.71 -13.30
N TYR A 34 1.57 -4.69 -12.60
CA TYR A 34 2.74 -4.81 -11.75
C TYR A 34 2.31 -5.40 -10.41
N PHE A 35 2.82 -6.58 -10.09
CA PHE A 35 2.69 -7.20 -8.78
C PHE A 35 3.91 -6.85 -7.93
N VAL A 36 3.70 -5.94 -6.98
CA VAL A 36 4.77 -5.36 -6.15
C VAL A 36 4.71 -6.01 -4.77
N GLN A 37 5.83 -6.58 -4.35
CA GLN A 37 6.05 -7.02 -2.98
C GLN A 37 7.10 -6.15 -2.30
N GLN A 38 6.99 -5.97 -0.98
CA GLN A 38 7.87 -5.12 -0.17
C GLN A 38 8.48 -5.89 0.99
N TRP A 39 9.69 -5.50 1.39
CA TRP A 39 10.32 -5.90 2.63
C TRP A 39 10.05 -4.85 3.72
N LEU A 40 9.14 -5.15 4.65
CA LEU A 40 8.74 -4.20 5.70
C LEU A 40 9.91 -3.82 6.63
N GLY A 41 10.93 -4.67 6.76
CA GLY A 41 12.14 -4.36 7.53
C GLY A 41 12.93 -3.18 6.97
N SER A 42 12.75 -2.83 5.70
CA SER A 42 13.35 -1.68 5.04
C SER A 42 12.41 -0.48 4.95
N TYR A 43 11.16 -0.60 5.41
CA TYR A 43 10.22 0.52 5.44
C TYR A 43 10.47 1.42 6.67
N CYS A 44 10.53 0.83 7.88
CA CYS A 44 10.54 1.57 9.14
C CYS A 44 11.89 2.13 9.60
N ASN A 45 13.00 1.69 9.00
CA ASN A 45 14.33 2.20 9.33
C ASN A 45 14.71 3.44 8.51
N GLN A 46 13.81 4.00 7.70
CA GLN A 46 14.06 5.22 6.94
C GLN A 46 14.04 6.45 7.85
N ARG A 47 14.89 7.44 7.57
CA ARG A 47 14.95 8.67 8.38
C ARG A 47 13.60 9.39 8.36
N GLY A 48 13.08 9.73 9.54
CA GLY A 48 11.81 10.46 9.69
C GLY A 48 10.54 9.62 9.43
N THR A 49 10.67 8.34 9.10
CA THR A 49 9.50 7.48 8.89
C THR A 49 8.89 7.05 10.23
N LYS A 50 7.59 7.30 10.39
CA LYS A 50 6.80 6.83 11.53
C LYS A 50 6.11 5.52 11.15
N CYS A 51 6.22 4.52 12.02
CA CYS A 51 5.61 3.21 11.82
C CYS A 51 4.61 2.87 12.93
N CYS A 52 3.57 2.16 12.54
CA CYS A 52 2.53 1.64 13.41
C CYS A 52 2.45 0.12 13.27
N ASP A 53 2.40 -0.61 14.38
CA ASP A 53 2.20 -2.06 14.33
C ASP A 53 0.77 -2.40 13.87
N PRO A 54 0.56 -3.42 13.01
CA PRO A 54 -0.76 -3.87 12.64
C PRO A 54 -1.58 -4.26 13.86
N PRO A 55 -2.92 -4.21 13.79
CA PRO A 55 -3.80 -4.65 14.89
C PRO A 55 -3.54 -6.09 15.35
N THR A 56 -3.03 -6.95 14.45
CA THR A 56 -2.65 -8.34 14.71
C THR A 56 -1.25 -8.50 15.30
N GLY A 57 -0.55 -7.40 15.59
CA GLY A 57 0.85 -7.38 15.96
C GLY A 57 1.80 -7.46 14.76
N LYS A 58 3.09 -7.50 15.07
CA LYS A 58 4.17 -7.52 14.08
C LYS A 58 4.09 -8.78 13.20
N PRO A 59 4.06 -8.64 11.85
CA PRO A 59 3.99 -9.79 10.95
C PRO A 59 5.30 -10.61 10.98
N LYS A 60 5.24 -11.84 10.47
CA LYS A 60 6.43 -12.68 10.33
C LYS A 60 7.41 -12.06 9.31
N PRO A 61 8.73 -12.34 9.43
CA PRO A 61 9.71 -11.93 8.43
C PRO A 61 9.43 -12.57 7.06
N ASP A 62 8.79 -11.82 6.17
CA ASP A 62 8.57 -12.19 4.77
C ASP A 62 8.44 -10.92 3.91
N PHE A 63 8.63 -11.06 2.61
CA PHE A 63 8.11 -10.07 1.68
C PHE A 63 6.59 -10.09 1.77
N THR A 64 5.95 -8.92 1.80
CA THR A 64 4.49 -8.78 1.82
C THR A 64 4.02 -8.09 0.58
N ILE A 65 2.75 -8.22 0.23
CA ILE A 65 2.18 -7.48 -0.89
C ILE A 65 2.28 -5.98 -0.58
N TYR A 66 2.71 -5.20 -1.56
CA TYR A 66 2.60 -3.75 -1.56
C TYR A 66 1.43 -3.33 -2.43
N GLY A 67 1.29 -3.93 -3.62
CA GLY A 67 0.37 -3.50 -4.64
C GLY A 67 0.15 -4.49 -5.77
N LEU A 68 -1.04 -4.45 -6.37
CA LEU A 68 -1.29 -4.95 -7.71
C LEU A 68 -1.70 -3.75 -8.57
N TRP A 69 -0.83 -3.27 -9.45
CA TRP A 69 -1.03 -1.99 -10.12
C TRP A 69 -1.29 -2.18 -11.61
N PRO A 70 -2.47 -1.77 -12.13
CA PRO A 70 -2.71 -1.79 -13.56
C PRO A 70 -1.69 -0.92 -14.29
N TYR A 71 -1.25 -1.30 -15.48
CA TYR A 71 -0.40 -0.43 -16.32
C TYR A 71 -0.78 -0.51 -17.80
N TYR A 72 -0.37 0.50 -18.57
CA TYR A 72 -0.60 0.66 -20.01
C TYR A 72 0.65 0.31 -20.85
N ASN A 73 0.53 0.31 -22.18
CA ASN A 73 1.62 -0.04 -23.12
C ASN A 73 2.82 0.92 -23.13
N ASP A 74 2.81 1.96 -22.31
CA ASP A 74 3.92 2.90 -22.08
C ASP A 74 4.55 2.74 -20.67
N GLY A 75 4.12 1.71 -19.93
CA GLY A 75 4.53 1.45 -18.56
C GLY A 75 3.88 2.36 -17.52
N SER A 76 3.09 3.36 -17.94
CA SER A 76 2.38 4.23 -17.03
C SER A 76 1.21 3.50 -16.39
N PHE A 77 0.91 3.86 -15.15
CA PHE A 77 -0.16 3.24 -14.38
C PHE A 77 -1.19 4.28 -13.94
N PRO A 78 -2.49 4.01 -14.16
CA PRO A 78 -3.55 4.90 -13.70
C PRO A 78 -3.71 4.81 -12.18
N TYR A 79 -4.22 5.88 -11.58
CA TYR A 79 -4.52 5.94 -10.16
C TYR A 79 -5.75 6.84 -9.91
N ASN A 80 -6.46 6.62 -8.81
CA ASN A 80 -7.65 7.36 -8.39
C ASN A 80 -8.75 7.43 -9.49
N CYS A 81 -9.15 6.29 -10.06
CA CYS A 81 -10.02 6.25 -11.26
C CYS A 81 -11.52 6.14 -11.00
N GLY A 82 -11.99 6.25 -9.75
CA GLY A 82 -13.43 6.08 -9.52
C GLY A 82 -13.95 6.72 -8.26
N ASP A 83 -15.24 7.02 -8.32
CA ASP A 83 -16.05 7.72 -7.31
C ASP A 83 -16.87 6.77 -6.41
N ASP A 84 -16.50 5.48 -6.39
CA ASP A 84 -17.34 4.43 -5.80
C ASP A 84 -17.34 4.40 -4.26
N ASN A 85 -18.50 4.02 -3.71
CA ASN A 85 -18.66 3.64 -2.32
C ASN A 85 -18.02 2.27 -2.07
N TYR A 86 -16.77 2.27 -1.59
CA TYR A 86 -16.07 1.07 -1.16
C TYR A 86 -16.85 0.32 -0.08
N ASP A 87 -17.36 -0.88 -0.39
CA ASP A 87 -17.98 -1.75 0.61
C ASP A 87 -16.94 -2.65 1.28
N VAL A 88 -16.43 -2.11 2.38
CA VAL A 88 -15.56 -2.77 3.35
C VAL A 88 -16.03 -4.19 3.75
N GLY A 89 -17.34 -4.45 3.73
CA GLY A 89 -17.92 -5.75 4.08
C GLY A 89 -17.54 -6.87 3.12
N ARG A 90 -17.28 -6.55 1.85
CA ARG A 90 -17.04 -7.53 0.79
C ARG A 90 -15.77 -8.33 0.98
N ILE A 91 -14.72 -7.72 1.55
CA ILE A 91 -13.43 -8.39 1.79
C ILE A 91 -13.33 -9.06 3.17
N LYS A 92 -14.38 -9.01 4.00
CA LYS A 92 -14.35 -9.54 5.37
C LYS A 92 -13.96 -11.02 5.42
N TYR A 93 -14.41 -11.83 4.47
CA TYR A 93 -14.11 -13.27 4.44
C TYR A 93 -12.64 -13.58 4.13
N MET A 94 -11.92 -12.66 3.47
CA MET A 94 -10.50 -12.82 3.14
C MET A 94 -9.56 -12.03 4.06
N GLU A 95 -10.11 -11.32 5.05
CA GLU A 95 -9.35 -10.41 5.91
C GLU A 95 -8.16 -11.08 6.58
N LYS A 96 -8.30 -12.31 7.10
CA LYS A 96 -7.18 -13.05 7.70
C LYS A 96 -6.01 -13.24 6.72
N ARG A 97 -6.31 -13.59 5.46
CA ARG A 97 -5.30 -13.77 4.41
C ARG A 97 -4.64 -12.44 4.07
N LEU A 98 -5.40 -11.35 4.05
CA LEU A 98 -4.89 -9.99 3.83
C LEU A 98 -4.01 -9.52 5.01
N GLN A 99 -4.36 -9.81 6.26
CA GLN A 99 -3.54 -9.50 7.43
C GLN A 99 -2.18 -10.20 7.36
N GLU A 100 -2.15 -11.46 6.91
CA GLU A 100 -0.93 -12.25 6.79
C GLU A 100 -0.06 -11.82 5.59
N SER A 101 -0.69 -11.62 4.43
CA SER A 101 0.02 -11.43 3.15
C SER A 101 0.19 -9.98 2.73
N TRP A 102 -0.69 -9.08 3.18
CA TRP A 102 -0.72 -7.67 2.81
C TRP A 102 -0.79 -6.71 4.03
N PRO A 103 0.01 -6.92 5.10
CA PRO A 103 0.10 -5.97 6.20
C PRO A 103 0.85 -4.69 5.79
N THR A 104 0.70 -3.65 6.61
CA THR A 104 1.41 -2.37 6.46
C THR A 104 1.86 -1.84 7.81
N PHE A 105 2.91 -1.02 7.80
CA PHE A 105 3.33 -0.20 8.94
C PHE A 105 3.00 1.29 8.76
N THR A 106 2.27 1.67 7.70
CA THR A 106 1.96 3.07 7.38
C THR A 106 0.90 3.65 8.32
N CYS A 107 1.25 4.69 9.07
CA CYS A 107 0.29 5.44 9.88
C CYS A 107 -0.39 6.55 9.05
N PRO A 108 -1.67 6.89 9.26
CA PRO A 108 -2.66 6.18 10.09
C PRO A 108 -3.41 5.06 9.32
N GLN A 109 -3.05 4.82 8.05
CA GLN A 109 -3.72 3.85 7.19
C GLN A 109 -3.24 2.43 7.49
N ILE A 110 -3.84 1.81 8.50
CA ILE A 110 -3.46 0.47 8.98
C ILE A 110 -4.63 -0.52 8.95
N GLY A 111 -4.29 -1.80 8.81
CA GLY A 111 -5.25 -2.90 8.70
C GLY A 111 -6.20 -2.66 7.53
N ARG A 112 -7.50 -2.79 7.78
CA ARG A 112 -8.54 -2.61 6.76
C ARG A 112 -8.51 -1.26 6.03
N LYS A 113 -8.18 -0.17 6.74
CA LYS A 113 -8.09 1.18 6.14
C LYS A 113 -7.04 1.24 5.04
N PHE A 114 -5.98 0.44 5.17
CA PHE A 114 -4.94 0.33 4.15
C PHE A 114 -5.45 -0.30 2.86
N TRP A 115 -6.20 -1.40 2.95
CA TRP A 115 -6.73 -2.06 1.75
C TRP A 115 -7.79 -1.20 1.05
N VAL A 116 -8.62 -0.47 1.82
CA VAL A 116 -9.51 0.56 1.28
C VAL A 116 -8.72 1.59 0.48
N HIS A 117 -7.65 2.13 1.07
CA HIS A 117 -6.81 3.13 0.43
C HIS A 117 -6.19 2.61 -0.87
N LEU A 118 -5.66 1.38 -0.87
CA LEU A 118 -5.06 0.77 -2.05
C LEU A 118 -6.08 0.46 -3.14
N TRP A 119 -7.29 0.00 -2.78
CA TRP A 119 -8.37 -0.17 -3.72
C TRP A 119 -8.75 1.16 -4.37
N ASN A 120 -9.00 2.20 -3.57
CA ASN A 120 -9.39 3.51 -4.09
C ASN A 120 -8.30 4.12 -4.99
N LYS A 121 -7.02 3.96 -4.61
CA LYS A 121 -5.88 4.49 -5.36
C LYS A 121 -5.59 3.70 -6.64
N HIS A 122 -5.65 2.37 -6.62
CA HIS A 122 -5.20 1.53 -7.74
C HIS A 122 -6.25 0.57 -8.27
N GLY A 123 -7.02 -0.08 -7.39
CA GLY A 123 -8.00 -1.09 -7.76
C GLY A 123 -9.21 -0.52 -8.54
N THR A 124 -9.64 0.70 -8.24
CA THR A 124 -10.71 1.39 -9.00
C THR A 124 -10.38 1.56 -10.48
N CYS A 125 -9.10 1.61 -10.83
CA CYS A 125 -8.62 1.68 -12.20
C CYS A 125 -8.63 0.33 -12.92
N THR A 126 -9.15 -0.72 -12.30
CA THR A 126 -9.14 -2.09 -12.83
C THR A 126 -10.53 -2.61 -13.13
N LYS A 127 -11.60 -1.85 -12.82
CA LYS A 127 -12.99 -2.30 -12.82
C LYS A 127 -13.46 -2.94 -14.12
N ASP A 128 -12.94 -2.47 -15.26
CA ASP A 128 -13.26 -3.03 -16.59
C ASP A 128 -12.72 -4.45 -16.79
N ILE A 129 -11.86 -4.94 -15.89
CA ILE A 129 -11.15 -6.22 -16.00
C ILE A 129 -11.26 -7.05 -14.71
N LEU A 130 -11.00 -6.43 -13.56
CA LEU A 130 -11.07 -7.04 -12.23
C LEU A 130 -11.98 -6.22 -11.32
N GLY A 131 -13.03 -6.87 -10.81
CA GLY A 131 -13.79 -6.33 -9.69
C GLY A 131 -12.96 -6.37 -8.39
N GLU A 132 -13.46 -5.70 -7.35
CA GLU A 132 -12.82 -5.60 -6.04
C GLU A 132 -12.35 -6.95 -5.48
N ILE A 133 -13.23 -7.95 -5.50
CA ILE A 133 -12.93 -9.28 -4.98
C ILE A 133 -11.81 -9.95 -5.78
N ASP A 134 -11.90 -9.93 -7.12
CA ASP A 134 -10.91 -10.55 -8.00
C ASP A 134 -9.54 -9.85 -7.93
N TYR A 135 -9.53 -8.54 -7.68
CA TYR A 135 -8.32 -7.77 -7.45
C TYR A 135 -7.54 -8.28 -6.23
N PHE A 136 -8.21 -8.39 -5.08
CA PHE A 136 -7.57 -8.88 -3.86
C PHE A 136 -7.23 -10.37 -3.95
N GLU A 137 -8.12 -11.20 -4.51
CA GLU A 137 -7.85 -12.63 -4.70
C GLU A 137 -6.67 -12.88 -5.65
N GLY A 138 -6.56 -12.10 -6.74
CA GLY A 138 -5.44 -12.15 -7.67
C GLY A 138 -4.11 -11.84 -6.97
N ALA A 139 -4.06 -10.74 -6.21
CA ALA A 139 -2.87 -10.36 -5.45
C ALA A 139 -2.46 -11.42 -4.41
N LEU A 140 -3.42 -11.96 -3.66
CA LEU A 140 -3.19 -13.05 -2.70
C LEU A 140 -2.72 -14.34 -3.38
N TYR A 141 -3.28 -14.65 -4.54
CA TYR A 141 -2.89 -15.82 -5.34
C TYR A 141 -1.46 -15.69 -5.86
N LEU A 142 -1.09 -14.52 -6.40
CA LEU A 142 0.28 -14.23 -6.83
C LEU A 142 1.27 -14.28 -5.66
N LYS A 143 0.90 -13.76 -4.47
CA LYS A 143 1.73 -13.85 -3.27
C LYS A 143 2.02 -15.28 -2.86
N LYS A 144 1.01 -16.16 -2.94
CA LYS A 144 1.18 -17.59 -2.67
C LYS A 144 2.11 -18.26 -3.70
N LYS A 145 2.05 -17.84 -4.96
CA LYS A 145 2.91 -18.37 -6.03
C LYS A 145 4.35 -17.88 -5.96
N VAL A 146 4.57 -16.63 -5.56
CA VAL A 146 5.89 -15.99 -5.59
C VAL A 146 6.39 -15.71 -4.17
N ASN A 147 7.08 -16.70 -3.60
CA ASN A 147 7.81 -16.52 -2.35
C ASN A 147 9.22 -15.97 -2.61
N ILE A 148 9.37 -14.65 -2.56
CA ILE A 148 10.65 -13.96 -2.81
C ILE A 148 11.70 -14.33 -1.75
N LEU A 149 11.31 -14.38 -0.48
CA LEU A 149 12.27 -14.70 0.59
C LEU A 149 12.86 -16.10 0.39
N GLN A 150 12.03 -17.09 0.05
CA GLN A 150 12.47 -18.44 -0.26
C GLN A 150 13.33 -18.49 -1.54
N ALA A 151 12.93 -17.74 -2.57
CA ALA A 151 13.71 -17.62 -3.81
C ALA A 151 15.13 -17.10 -3.55
N LEU A 152 15.26 -16.05 -2.74
CA LEU A 152 16.55 -15.49 -2.32
C LEU A 152 17.35 -16.47 -1.46
N ALA A 153 16.69 -17.11 -0.48
CA ALA A 153 17.34 -18.05 0.43
C ALA A 153 17.94 -19.27 -0.28
N LYS A 154 17.31 -19.75 -1.37
CA LYS A 154 17.83 -20.84 -2.23
C LYS A 154 19.22 -20.54 -2.79
N TYR A 155 19.57 -19.26 -2.95
CA TYR A 155 20.86 -18.80 -3.43
C TYR A 155 21.71 -18.15 -2.32
N GLY A 156 21.42 -18.44 -1.04
CA GLY A 156 22.21 -17.98 0.10
C GLY A 156 22.03 -16.51 0.49
N ILE A 157 21.07 -15.81 -0.11
CA ILE A 157 20.74 -14.41 0.18
C ILE A 157 19.71 -14.38 1.31
N ARG A 158 20.07 -13.81 2.46
CA ARG A 158 19.24 -13.80 3.68
C ARG A 158 19.15 -12.39 4.29
N PRO A 159 18.07 -12.08 5.03
CA PRO A 159 17.94 -10.83 5.77
C PRO A 159 18.82 -10.83 7.02
N ASP A 160 20.14 -10.78 6.81
CA ASP A 160 21.17 -10.96 7.84
C ASP A 160 22.05 -9.71 8.04
N ASN A 161 21.60 -8.57 7.51
CA ASN A 161 22.31 -7.29 7.54
C ASN A 161 23.61 -7.28 6.71
N ARG A 162 23.77 -8.20 5.76
CA ARG A 162 24.84 -8.14 4.76
C ARG A 162 24.40 -7.36 3.52
N PHE A 163 25.39 -6.92 2.75
CA PHE A 163 25.19 -6.30 1.45
C PHE A 163 25.33 -7.33 0.34
N TYR A 164 24.42 -7.28 -0.63
CA TYR A 164 24.39 -8.20 -1.77
C TYR A 164 24.40 -7.42 -3.07
N PRO A 165 25.15 -7.86 -4.10
CA PRO A 165 25.08 -7.24 -5.42
C PRO A 165 23.67 -7.34 -6.01
N LEU A 166 23.17 -6.24 -6.59
CA LEU A 166 21.85 -6.19 -7.22
C LEU A 166 21.68 -7.26 -8.30
N LYS A 167 22.74 -7.49 -9.09
CA LYS A 167 22.76 -8.55 -10.10
C LYS A 167 22.50 -9.92 -9.49
N THR A 168 23.08 -10.22 -8.34
CA THR A 168 22.90 -11.50 -7.62
C THR A 168 21.47 -11.65 -7.12
N ILE A 169 20.89 -10.58 -6.56
CA ILE A 169 19.47 -10.55 -6.13
C ILE A 169 18.53 -10.79 -7.32
N LYS A 170 18.69 -10.02 -8.41
CA LYS A 170 17.86 -10.14 -9.63
C LYS A 170 17.98 -11.54 -10.23
N THR A 171 19.19 -12.09 -10.30
CA THR A 171 19.46 -13.43 -10.85
C THR A 171 18.85 -14.53 -10.00
N ALA A 172 18.95 -14.44 -8.67
CA ALA A 172 18.38 -15.42 -7.75
C ALA A 172 16.85 -15.51 -7.91
N ILE A 173 16.17 -14.36 -7.94
CA ILE A 173 14.72 -14.29 -8.16
C ILE A 173 14.37 -14.81 -9.55
N ALA A 174 15.06 -14.35 -10.61
CA ALA A 174 14.76 -14.77 -11.99
C ALA A 174 14.93 -16.28 -12.20
N ARG A 175 15.97 -16.89 -11.62
CA ARG A 175 16.18 -18.35 -11.70
C ARG A 175 15.15 -19.14 -10.89
N ALA A 176 14.61 -18.55 -9.82
CA ALA A 176 13.60 -19.22 -8.99
C ALA A 176 12.19 -19.10 -9.58
N THR A 177 11.87 -17.98 -10.22
CA THR A 177 10.52 -17.69 -10.72
C THR A 177 10.36 -17.91 -12.22
N GLY A 178 11.45 -17.83 -12.99
CA GLY A 178 11.43 -17.78 -14.47
C GLY A 178 11.20 -16.37 -15.04
N PHE A 179 11.09 -15.34 -14.19
CA PHE A 179 10.73 -13.98 -14.61
C PHE A 179 11.71 -12.94 -14.05
N HIS A 180 12.11 -11.99 -14.90
CA HIS A 180 13.03 -10.93 -14.50
C HIS A 180 12.31 -9.92 -13.59
N PRO A 181 12.80 -9.68 -12.36
CA PRO A 181 12.20 -8.69 -11.48
C PRO A 181 12.74 -7.29 -11.74
N TRP A 182 11.90 -6.29 -11.47
CA TRP A 182 12.36 -4.94 -11.16
C TRP A 182 12.56 -4.81 -9.66
N ILE A 183 13.61 -4.09 -9.26
CA ILE A 183 13.96 -3.89 -7.85
C ILE A 183 13.97 -2.40 -7.56
N VAL A 184 13.26 -2.01 -6.51
CA VAL A 184 13.28 -0.66 -5.94
C VAL A 184 14.04 -0.74 -4.62
N CYS A 185 14.96 0.20 -4.43
CA CYS A 185 15.74 0.33 -3.22
C CYS A 185 15.44 1.66 -2.53
N ASN A 186 15.60 1.71 -1.23
CA ASN A 186 15.55 2.95 -0.46
C ASN A 186 16.82 3.09 0.40
N THR A 187 16.85 4.13 1.23
CA THR A 187 17.98 4.45 2.09
C THR A 187 17.54 4.45 3.54
N ASN A 188 18.21 3.69 4.40
CA ASN A 188 17.92 3.68 5.83
C ASN A 188 18.46 4.95 6.53
N ALA A 189 18.16 5.13 7.82
CA ALA A 189 18.57 6.29 8.60
C ALA A 189 20.09 6.44 8.75
N GLN A 190 20.85 5.35 8.53
CA GLN A 190 22.31 5.35 8.53
C GLN A 190 22.91 5.66 7.14
N GLY A 191 22.09 5.92 6.11
CA GLY A 191 22.55 6.20 4.76
C GLY A 191 22.82 4.96 3.91
N ASN A 192 22.54 3.75 4.41
CA ASN A 192 22.74 2.52 3.66
C ASN A 192 21.63 2.31 2.64
N LYS A 193 22.01 2.06 1.37
CA LYS A 193 21.09 1.60 0.33
C LYS A 193 20.67 0.16 0.63
N GLN A 194 19.37 -0.11 0.64
CA GLN A 194 18.79 -1.41 1.00
C GLN A 194 17.69 -1.84 0.05
N ILE A 195 17.48 -3.15 -0.08
CA ILE A 195 16.39 -3.71 -0.88
C ILE A 195 15.06 -3.35 -0.22
N TRP A 196 14.14 -2.74 -0.97
CA TRP A 196 12.83 -2.39 -0.42
C TRP A 196 11.68 -3.09 -1.13
N GLN A 197 11.58 -2.98 -2.46
CA GLN A 197 10.48 -3.59 -3.22
C GLN A 197 10.99 -4.42 -4.39
N VAL A 198 10.21 -5.44 -4.73
CA VAL A 198 10.44 -6.34 -5.86
C VAL A 198 9.15 -6.40 -6.66
N THR A 199 9.26 -6.13 -7.95
CA THR A 199 8.13 -6.11 -8.87
C THR A 199 8.28 -7.20 -9.91
N LEU A 200 7.24 -8.00 -10.07
CA LEU A 200 7.02 -8.90 -11.20
C LEU A 200 5.76 -8.47 -11.94
N CYS A 201 5.53 -8.98 -13.14
CA CYS A 201 4.33 -8.66 -13.92
C CYS A 201 3.37 -9.84 -13.96
N SER A 202 2.08 -9.54 -14.02
CA SER A 202 1.03 -10.52 -14.26
C SER A 202 0.11 -10.10 -15.39
N ASP A 203 -0.51 -11.07 -16.04
CA ASP A 203 -1.49 -10.85 -17.11
C ASP A 203 -2.75 -10.15 -16.60
N LYS A 204 -3.67 -9.83 -17.51
CA LYS A 204 -4.94 -9.15 -17.17
C LYS A 204 -5.83 -9.93 -16.19
N SER A 205 -5.58 -11.23 -15.98
CA SER A 205 -6.32 -11.99 -14.95
C SER A 205 -5.81 -11.72 -13.53
N GLY A 206 -4.65 -11.08 -13.38
CA GLY A 206 -3.99 -10.89 -12.08
C GLY A 206 -3.53 -12.19 -11.43
N LYS A 207 -3.40 -13.29 -12.19
CA LYS A 207 -3.10 -14.64 -11.65
C LYS A 207 -1.95 -15.36 -12.36
N LYS A 208 -1.56 -14.96 -13.57
CA LYS A 208 -0.45 -15.58 -14.31
C LYS A 208 0.71 -14.61 -14.44
N LEU A 209 1.91 -15.05 -14.09
CA LEU A 209 3.12 -14.26 -14.27
C LEU A 209 3.45 -14.12 -15.77
N ILE A 210 3.94 -12.95 -16.14
CA ILE A 210 4.44 -12.63 -17.48
C ILE A 210 5.77 -11.87 -17.33
N GLN A 211 6.57 -11.83 -18.39
CA GLN A 211 7.71 -10.90 -18.43
C GLN A 211 7.19 -9.47 -18.32
N CYS A 212 8.00 -8.57 -17.76
CA CYS A 212 7.70 -7.15 -17.69
C CYS A 212 8.24 -6.41 -18.92
N PRO A 213 7.45 -6.19 -19.99
CA PRO A 213 7.93 -5.52 -21.19
C PRO A 213 8.19 -4.02 -20.98
N TYR A 214 7.56 -3.43 -19.97
CA TYR A 214 7.69 -2.00 -19.68
C TYR A 214 8.20 -1.80 -18.26
N LEU A 215 9.00 -0.76 -18.12
CA LEU A 215 9.36 -0.21 -16.83
C LEU A 215 8.18 0.59 -16.29
N PRO A 216 7.84 0.51 -15.00
CA PRO A 216 6.90 1.43 -14.40
C PRO A 216 7.29 2.88 -14.74
N SER A 217 6.33 3.75 -15.06
CA SER A 217 6.60 5.15 -15.43
C SER A 217 5.46 6.08 -14.98
N GLY A 218 5.69 7.40 -14.86
CA GLY A 218 4.66 8.41 -14.54
C GLY A 218 4.78 9.10 -13.17
N ARG A 219 3.80 9.94 -12.78
CA ARG A 219 3.89 10.77 -11.54
C ARG A 219 4.02 9.94 -10.25
N GLY A 220 3.48 8.72 -10.19
CA GLY A 220 3.69 7.79 -9.07
C GLY A 220 5.01 7.02 -9.13
N PHE A 221 5.75 7.10 -10.24
CA PHE A 221 7.05 6.43 -10.44
C PHE A 221 8.18 7.15 -9.73
N LEU A 222 8.05 8.44 -9.41
CA LEU A 222 9.05 9.18 -8.63
C LEU A 222 9.21 8.62 -7.19
N GLU A 223 8.23 7.86 -6.69
CA GLU A 223 8.33 7.12 -5.42
C GLU A 223 9.05 5.76 -5.57
N MET A 224 9.09 5.21 -6.79
CA MET A 224 9.77 3.96 -7.14
C MET A 224 11.08 4.26 -7.88
N HIS A 225 12.15 4.60 -7.17
CA HIS A 225 13.48 4.60 -7.77
C HIS A 225 13.89 3.17 -8.16
N VAL A 226 13.48 2.73 -9.36
CA VAL A 226 13.92 1.47 -9.94
C VAL A 226 15.41 1.56 -10.19
N VAL A 227 16.18 0.65 -9.59
CA VAL A 227 17.63 0.68 -9.71
C VAL A 227 18.05 -0.06 -10.98
N HIS A 228 18.59 0.72 -11.91
CA HIS A 228 19.18 0.23 -13.17
C HIS A 228 20.65 -0.18 -13.00
N ASP A 229 21.35 0.38 -12.01
CA ASP A 229 22.79 0.22 -11.85
C ASP A 229 23.23 -1.07 -11.13
N SER A 230 24.47 -1.47 -11.43
CA SER A 230 25.28 -2.34 -10.58
C SER A 230 25.57 -1.65 -9.25
N GLY A 231 25.18 -2.28 -8.13
CA GLY A 231 25.47 -1.80 -6.78
C GLY A 231 25.28 -2.91 -5.76
N ILE A 232 25.71 -2.66 -4.52
CA ILE A 232 25.50 -3.56 -3.39
C ILE A 232 24.43 -2.98 -2.47
N PHE A 233 23.50 -3.82 -2.02
CA PHE A 233 22.33 -3.39 -1.24
C PHE A 233 22.21 -4.23 0.02
N LEU A 234 21.99 -3.53 1.13
CA LEU A 234 21.73 -4.14 2.43
C LEU A 234 20.44 -4.97 2.37
N PHE A 235 20.50 -6.20 2.87
CA PHE A 235 19.30 -6.97 3.19
C PHE A 235 19.12 -7.02 4.71
N GLN A 236 18.35 -6.05 5.21
CA GLN A 236 18.17 -5.81 6.64
C GLN A 236 17.41 -6.96 7.32
N SER A 237 17.89 -7.37 8.48
CA SER A 237 17.15 -8.27 9.38
C SER A 237 15.87 -7.62 9.88
N PHE A 238 14.77 -8.36 9.78
CA PHE A 238 13.41 -7.89 10.06
C PHE A 238 13.22 -7.36 11.50
N ASN A 239 13.99 -7.88 12.46
CA ASN A 239 13.87 -7.49 13.87
C ASN A 239 14.76 -6.32 14.28
N LYS A 240 15.86 -6.04 13.55
CA LYS A 240 16.76 -4.90 13.84
C LYS A 240 16.37 -3.62 13.08
N GLY A 241 15.66 -3.74 11.96
CA GLY A 241 15.25 -2.60 11.13
C GLY A 241 13.99 -1.87 11.59
N ILE A 242 13.32 -2.33 12.64
CA ILE A 242 12.25 -1.54 13.26
C ILE A 242 12.90 -0.82 14.43
N LEU A 243 13.39 0.40 14.16
CA LEU A 243 13.74 1.30 15.26
C LEU A 243 12.50 1.39 16.16
N PRO A 244 12.65 1.31 17.49
CA PRO A 244 11.54 1.56 18.39
C PRO A 244 11.13 3.02 18.22
N GLY A 245 10.15 3.27 17.33
CA GLY A 245 9.35 4.47 17.42
C GLY A 245 8.58 4.46 18.74
N PRO A 246 8.09 5.60 19.24
CA PRO A 246 7.26 5.61 20.43
C PRO A 246 6.06 4.68 20.20
N SER A 247 6.12 3.50 20.81
CA SER A 247 5.05 2.53 20.76
C SER A 247 3.88 3.16 21.50
N VAL A 248 2.91 3.71 20.77
CA VAL A 248 1.59 3.98 21.34
C VAL A 248 0.99 2.59 21.56
N LYS A 249 1.29 2.02 22.72
CA LYS A 249 0.58 0.84 23.22
C LYS A 249 -0.86 1.28 23.39
N TRP A 250 -1.74 0.81 22.52
CA TRP A 250 -3.17 0.85 22.80
C TRP A 250 -3.38 0.21 24.18
N PRO A 251 -3.95 0.94 25.16
CA PRO A 251 -4.14 0.36 26.47
C PRO A 251 -5.02 -0.87 26.32
N ALA A 252 -4.55 -2.02 26.81
CA ALA A 252 -5.43 -3.14 27.04
C ALA A 252 -6.57 -2.64 27.94
N ILE A 253 -7.80 -2.66 27.41
CA ILE A 253 -9.01 -2.11 28.03
C ILE A 253 -9.29 -2.70 29.44
N GLY A 254 -8.58 -3.75 29.85
CA GLY A 254 -8.78 -4.44 31.13
C GLY A 254 -8.09 -3.87 32.38
N ARG A 255 -7.19 -2.87 32.31
CA ARG A 255 -6.41 -2.46 33.53
C ARG A 255 -6.81 -1.15 34.21
N VAL A 256 -7.64 -0.32 33.59
CA VAL A 256 -8.10 0.94 34.22
C VAL A 256 -9.38 0.74 35.04
N ALA A 257 -10.24 -0.20 34.66
CA ALA A 257 -11.51 -0.47 35.36
C ALA A 257 -11.33 -1.02 36.79
N ALA A 258 -10.27 -1.79 37.04
CA ALA A 258 -10.04 -2.45 38.33
C ALA A 258 -9.61 -1.48 39.46
N ARG A 259 -9.04 -0.31 39.14
CA ARG A 259 -8.57 0.65 40.16
C ARG A 259 -9.64 1.64 40.65
N ALA A 260 -10.81 1.68 40.03
CA ALA A 260 -11.87 2.63 40.37
C ALA A 260 -13.18 1.99 40.84
N GLY A 261 -13.23 0.66 41.02
CA GLY A 261 -14.40 -0.04 41.55
C GLY A 261 -15.59 -0.19 40.58
N TRP A 262 -15.36 -0.09 39.27
CA TRP A 262 -16.43 -0.23 38.26
C TRP A 262 -16.47 -1.66 37.72
N LEU A 263 -17.59 -2.36 37.91
CA LEU A 263 -17.90 -3.61 37.23
C LEU A 263 -18.39 -3.30 35.81
N ALA A 264 -17.66 -3.76 34.80
CA ALA A 264 -18.08 -3.70 33.41
C ALA A 264 -18.92 -4.93 33.06
N LEU A 265 -20.17 -4.74 32.63
CA LEU A 265 -20.95 -5.75 31.92
C LEU A 265 -21.06 -5.37 30.44
N PRO A 266 -20.95 -6.33 29.51
CA PRO A 266 -20.91 -6.01 28.09
C PRO A 266 -22.30 -5.60 27.58
N GLY A 267 -22.40 -4.39 27.03
CA GLY A 267 -23.49 -4.01 26.12
C GLY A 267 -24.50 -2.95 26.58
N ARG A 268 -24.41 -2.34 27.78
CA ARG A 268 -25.25 -1.18 28.16
C ARG A 268 -24.51 -0.16 29.05
N ALA A 269 -25.04 1.07 29.09
CA ALA A 269 -24.48 2.28 29.70
C ALA A 269 -23.93 2.09 31.13
N CYS A 270 -22.81 2.78 31.43
CA CYS A 270 -22.16 2.76 32.75
C CYS A 270 -22.87 3.72 33.72
N VAL A 271 -23.15 3.25 34.94
CA VAL A 271 -23.64 4.07 36.06
C VAL A 271 -22.68 3.91 37.23
N GLY A 272 -22.28 5.02 37.84
CA GLY A 272 -21.52 4.97 39.08
C GLY A 272 -21.26 6.34 39.67
N ARG A 273 -20.64 6.32 40.85
CA ARG A 273 -20.66 7.40 41.82
C ARG A 273 -19.24 7.91 42.02
N LEU A 274 -18.99 9.19 41.71
CA LEU A 274 -17.76 9.87 42.11
C LEU A 274 -17.87 10.34 43.57
N PRO A 275 -16.78 10.37 44.35
CA PRO A 275 -16.82 10.88 45.72
C PRO A 275 -17.21 12.37 45.71
N GLY A 276 -18.29 12.73 46.41
CA GLY A 276 -18.73 14.12 46.57
C GLY A 276 -19.74 14.67 45.55
N ARG A 277 -20.29 13.88 44.62
CA ARG A 277 -21.39 14.33 43.71
C ARG A 277 -22.53 13.31 43.58
N ARG A 278 -23.75 13.77 43.27
CA ARG A 278 -24.94 12.91 43.04
C ARG A 278 -24.79 12.09 41.75
N LEU A 279 -25.47 10.93 41.71
CA LEU A 279 -25.50 10.01 40.58
C LEU A 279 -25.91 10.74 39.29
N GLY A 280 -25.10 10.59 38.25
CA GLY A 280 -25.39 11.09 36.90
C GLY A 280 -25.02 10.06 35.85
N TRP A 281 -25.78 10.02 34.75
CA TRP A 281 -25.51 9.19 33.59
C TRP A 281 -24.46 9.89 32.70
N ALA A 282 -23.42 9.18 32.29
CA ALA A 282 -22.44 9.68 31.32
C ALA A 282 -22.37 8.73 30.12
N HIS A 283 -22.41 9.30 28.90
CA HIS A 283 -22.14 8.56 27.68
C HIS A 283 -20.64 8.27 27.58
N CYS A 284 -20.27 7.00 27.55
CA CYS A 284 -18.88 6.58 27.29
C CYS A 284 -18.57 6.70 25.80
N LEU A 285 -18.36 7.93 25.32
CA LEU A 285 -17.63 8.22 24.09
C LEU A 285 -16.52 9.18 24.48
N GLY A 286 -15.28 8.71 24.37
CA GLY A 286 -14.11 9.48 24.74
C GLY A 286 -13.89 10.62 23.75
N GLU A 287 -14.26 11.83 24.12
CA GLU A 287 -13.80 13.05 23.43
C GLU A 287 -13.47 14.25 24.35
N ASP A 288 -13.74 14.22 25.66
CA ASP A 288 -13.63 15.44 26.51
C ASP A 288 -12.54 15.46 27.60
N LEU A 289 -11.43 14.74 27.44
CA LEU A 289 -10.32 14.77 28.42
C LEU A 289 -8.97 15.24 27.85
N LEU A 290 -9.00 16.15 26.86
CA LEU A 290 -7.80 16.76 26.26
C LEU A 290 -7.61 18.26 26.58
N ARG A 291 -8.24 18.78 27.64
CA ARG A 291 -7.91 20.11 28.16
C ARG A 291 -7.48 19.99 29.62
N HIS A 292 -6.20 20.26 29.84
CA HIS A 292 -5.49 20.49 31.12
C HIS A 292 -4.45 19.41 31.47
N ALA A 293 -3.33 19.45 30.75
CA ALA A 293 -2.03 19.01 31.24
C ALA A 293 -0.92 19.68 30.41
N VAL A 294 -0.86 21.01 30.45
CA VAL A 294 0.36 21.81 30.22
C VAL A 294 0.40 22.84 31.34
N ALA A 295 1.04 22.45 32.45
CA ALA A 295 1.71 23.25 33.47
C ALA A 295 2.26 22.27 34.52
#